data_AF-B1VNA6-F1
#
_entry.id   AF-B1VNA6-F1
#
_cell.length_a   1.000
_cell.length_b   1.000
_cell.length_c   1.000
_cell.angle_alpha   90.00
_cell.angle_beta   90.00
_cell.angle_gamma   90.00
#
_symmetry.space_group_name_H-M   'P 1'
#
loop_
_entity.id
_entity.type
_entity.pdbx_description
1 polymer ?
#
loop_
_entity_poly.entity_id
_entity_poly.type
_entity_poly.pdbx_seq_one_letter_code
_entity_poly.pdbx_strand_id
1 'polypeptide(L)'
;MRPHDYVRRPFVSRPSGVLLRHGPGRHAMSSASGPNSCPTPSDRTTPGRQWEIFLVAANLSGPDLEVISVSQLAAEVQLRNDTVGAVAGFLQAVGLLRGARGNYALTSAGWAIAEMHKQDETQARLLLQAQFLEHWPAASTLECLHDAPVDQKTLGRRLHKDLPGKSRRGLYLIEWLVRALIVQRDSAMRISPSAALLASGRRSATASGPEPQRMAEQGTLMGMTRDELRSLPPRKYIAVLDQLAALVALDPA
;
A
#
# COMPACT_ATOMS: atom_id res chain seq x y z
N MET A 1 11.70 -53.95 32.60
CA MET A 1 11.03 -52.83 33.29
C MET A 1 9.78 -52.47 32.48
N ARG A 2 8.64 -52.43 33.17
CA ARG A 2 7.28 -52.36 32.61
C ARG A 2 6.88 -50.93 32.19
N PRO A 3 5.90 -50.79 31.27
CA PRO A 3 5.44 -49.53 30.69
C PRO A 3 4.47 -48.78 31.61
N HIS A 4 4.45 -47.45 31.51
CA HIS A 4 3.52 -46.59 32.25
C HIS A 4 2.15 -46.47 31.57
N ASP A 5 1.16 -46.53 32.45
CA ASP A 5 -0.27 -46.72 32.25
C ASP A 5 -1.02 -45.68 31.41
N TYR A 6 -1.96 -46.22 30.64
CA TYR A 6 -3.20 -45.58 30.17
C TYR A 6 -4.18 -45.43 31.34
N VAL A 7 -4.79 -44.25 31.52
CA VAL A 7 -6.05 -44.12 32.27
C VAL A 7 -7.09 -43.37 31.42
N ARG A 8 -8.22 -44.06 31.24
CA ARG A 8 -9.46 -43.64 30.56
C ARG A 8 -10.45 -43.03 31.57
N ARG A 9 -11.14 -41.96 31.12
CA ARG A 9 -12.60 -41.64 31.28
C ARG A 9 -13.08 -41.19 32.69
N PRO A 10 -14.17 -40.39 32.83
CA PRO A 10 -15.45 -40.59 32.13
C PRO A 10 -16.21 -39.37 31.58
N PHE A 11 -17.20 -39.80 30.80
CA PHE A 11 -18.31 -39.15 30.13
C PHE A 11 -19.37 -38.73 31.18
N VAL A 12 -19.93 -37.53 31.09
CA VAL A 12 -21.17 -37.19 31.80
C VAL A 12 -22.14 -36.52 30.82
N SER A 13 -23.38 -36.99 30.88
CA SER A 13 -24.51 -36.75 29.99
C SER A 13 -25.14 -35.36 30.10
N ARG A 14 -25.84 -34.99 29.01
CA ARG A 14 -26.79 -33.87 28.82
C ARG A 14 -27.85 -33.76 29.93
N PRO A 15 -28.58 -32.61 29.97
CA PRO A 15 -29.96 -32.70 29.50
C PRO A 15 -30.38 -31.59 28.52
N SER A 16 -31.49 -31.91 27.87
CA SER A 16 -32.20 -31.22 26.79
C SER A 16 -32.81 -29.87 27.17
N GLY A 17 -32.95 -28.99 26.17
CA GLY A 17 -33.78 -27.79 26.24
C GLY A 17 -34.06 -27.28 24.83
N VAL A 18 -35.05 -27.89 24.15
CA VAL A 18 -35.66 -27.35 22.94
C VAL A 18 -36.76 -26.40 23.37
N LEU A 19 -36.69 -25.14 22.94
CA LEU A 19 -37.83 -24.23 22.92
C LEU A 19 -37.74 -23.36 21.67
N LEU A 20 -38.53 -23.75 20.67
CA LEU A 20 -38.87 -22.96 19.49
C LEU A 20 -39.76 -21.79 19.91
N ARG A 21 -39.42 -20.57 19.50
CA ARG A 21 -40.39 -19.49 19.27
C ARG A 21 -39.95 -18.63 18.10
N HIS A 22 -40.85 -18.51 17.13
CA HIS A 22 -40.73 -17.69 15.91
C HIS A 22 -41.11 -16.22 16.16
N GLY A 23 -40.32 -15.33 15.54
CA GLY A 23 -40.75 -14.06 14.92
C GLY A 23 -40.58 -12.77 15.74
N PRO A 24 -40.44 -11.58 15.11
CA PRO A 24 -40.23 -11.26 13.69
C PRO A 24 -38.90 -10.51 13.43
N GLY A 25 -38.53 -10.43 12.15
CA GLY A 25 -37.31 -9.81 11.66
C GLY A 25 -37.13 -8.36 12.09
N ARG A 26 -35.98 -8.10 12.71
CA ARG A 26 -35.27 -6.83 12.54
C ARG A 26 -33.98 -7.17 11.84
N HIS A 27 -33.77 -6.58 10.67
CA HIS A 27 -32.47 -6.49 10.04
C HIS A 27 -31.52 -5.83 11.03
N ALA A 28 -30.84 -6.65 11.82
CA ALA A 28 -29.58 -6.26 12.41
C ALA A 28 -28.66 -6.01 11.21
N MET A 29 -28.41 -4.74 10.90
CA MET A 29 -27.21 -4.35 10.20
C MET A 29 -26.07 -5.00 10.97
N SER A 30 -25.58 -6.12 10.44
CA SER A 30 -24.39 -6.80 10.92
C SER A 30 -23.21 -5.91 10.56
N SER A 31 -23.05 -4.82 11.31
CA SER A 31 -21.81 -4.07 11.42
C SER A 31 -20.83 -4.94 12.19
N ALA A 32 -20.28 -5.93 11.49
CA ALA A 32 -19.18 -6.77 11.96
C ALA A 32 -18.01 -6.65 10.97
N SER A 33 -17.58 -5.42 10.71
CA SER A 33 -16.18 -5.19 10.40
C SER A 33 -15.47 -5.16 11.74
N GLY A 34 -14.60 -6.14 12.00
CA GLY A 34 -13.62 -6.04 13.08
C GLY A 34 -12.81 -4.74 12.94
N PRO A 35 -11.97 -4.35 13.92
CA PRO A 35 -11.14 -3.16 13.75
C PRO A 35 -10.38 -3.29 12.42
N ASN A 36 -10.69 -2.40 11.48
CA ASN A 36 -10.05 -2.30 10.18
C ASN A 36 -8.56 -2.05 10.45
N SER A 37 -7.81 -3.13 10.67
CA SER A 37 -6.42 -3.05 11.04
C SER A 37 -5.67 -2.63 9.79
N CYS A 38 -5.54 -1.33 9.58
CA CYS A 38 -4.73 -0.68 8.57
C CYS A 38 -3.27 -1.13 8.75
N PRO A 39 -2.77 -2.13 7.99
CA PRO A 39 -1.48 -2.72 8.29
C PRO A 39 -0.40 -1.68 8.02
N THR A 40 0.53 -1.55 8.96
CA THR A 40 1.61 -0.56 8.90
C THR A 40 2.96 -1.23 8.70
N PRO A 41 3.95 -0.53 8.13
CA PRO A 41 5.33 -0.99 8.10
C PRO A 41 5.84 -1.44 9.47
N SER A 42 6.60 -2.54 9.49
CA SER A 42 7.17 -3.09 10.73
C SER A 42 8.23 -2.17 11.32
N ASP A 43 8.18 -1.88 12.62
CA ASP A 43 9.25 -1.14 13.32
C ASP A 43 10.47 -2.01 13.65
N ARG A 44 10.40 -3.32 13.37
CA ARG A 44 11.47 -4.30 13.68
C ARG A 44 12.64 -4.27 12.70
N THR A 45 12.47 -3.64 11.54
CA THR A 45 13.52 -3.50 10.53
C THR A 45 13.33 -2.22 9.72
N THR A 46 14.42 -1.65 9.17
CA THR A 46 14.38 -0.36 8.46
C THR A 46 13.63 -0.46 7.13
N PRO A 47 13.07 0.64 6.58
CA PRO A 47 12.37 0.61 5.29
C PRO A 47 13.21 0.05 4.14
N GLY A 48 14.53 0.31 4.14
CA GLY A 48 15.45 -0.30 3.17
C GLY A 48 15.48 -1.83 3.26
N ARG A 49 15.58 -2.38 4.48
CA ARG A 49 15.51 -3.82 4.70
C ARG A 49 14.13 -4.40 4.40
N GLN A 50 13.05 -3.65 4.61
CA GLN A 50 11.71 -4.08 4.21
C GLN A 50 11.56 -4.18 2.70
N TRP A 51 12.11 -3.23 1.96
CA TRP A 51 12.17 -3.28 0.49
C TRP A 51 13.02 -4.47 0.01
N GLU A 52 14.15 -4.73 0.65
CA GLU A 52 14.98 -5.89 0.35
C GLU A 52 14.23 -7.22 0.56
N ILE A 53 13.46 -7.35 1.65
CA ILE A 53 12.60 -8.53 1.87
C ILE A 53 11.63 -8.73 0.70
N PHE A 54 11.05 -7.65 0.16
CA PHE A 54 10.19 -7.74 -1.03
C PHE A 54 10.96 -8.22 -2.26
N LEU A 55 12.14 -7.67 -2.53
CA LEU A 55 12.96 -8.08 -3.68
C LEU A 55 13.44 -9.54 -3.57
N VAL A 56 13.82 -9.99 -2.38
CA VAL A 56 14.19 -11.39 -2.14
C VAL A 56 12.97 -12.31 -2.27
N ALA A 57 11.81 -11.89 -1.78
CA ALA A 57 10.57 -12.63 -2.01
C ALA A 57 10.27 -12.76 -3.52
N ALA A 58 10.51 -11.71 -4.31
CA ALA A 58 10.38 -11.77 -5.76
C ALA A 58 11.31 -12.81 -6.37
N ASN A 59 12.59 -12.79 -5.99
CA ASN A 59 13.57 -13.74 -6.49
C ASN A 59 13.20 -15.19 -6.15
N LEU A 60 12.74 -15.45 -4.92
CA LEU A 60 12.34 -16.79 -4.47
C LEU A 60 11.03 -17.28 -5.11
N SER A 61 10.09 -16.38 -5.38
CA SER A 61 8.79 -16.72 -6.00
C SER A 61 8.93 -16.96 -7.51
N GLY A 62 9.90 -16.29 -8.16
CA GLY A 62 10.18 -16.48 -9.59
C GLY A 62 9.05 -16.03 -10.52
N PRO A 63 9.23 -16.20 -11.84
CA PRO A 63 8.23 -15.80 -12.84
C PRO A 63 6.90 -16.57 -12.72
N ASP A 64 6.95 -17.78 -12.16
CA ASP A 64 5.77 -18.63 -11.96
C ASP A 64 4.98 -18.28 -10.68
N LEU A 65 5.42 -17.26 -9.93
CA LEU A 65 4.77 -16.75 -8.72
C LEU A 65 4.57 -17.85 -7.66
N GLU A 66 5.61 -18.67 -7.48
CA GLU A 66 5.61 -19.78 -6.54
C GLU A 66 5.38 -19.32 -5.11
N VAL A 67 4.73 -20.20 -4.33
CA VAL A 67 4.49 -19.96 -2.91
C VAL A 67 5.79 -20.20 -2.14
N ILE A 68 6.21 -19.17 -1.42
CA ILE A 68 7.37 -19.17 -0.54
C ILE A 68 6.93 -19.13 0.92
N SER A 69 7.69 -19.81 1.79
CA SER A 69 7.45 -19.75 3.22
C SER A 69 8.19 -18.57 3.86
N VAL A 70 7.64 -18.02 4.94
CA VAL A 70 8.31 -16.98 5.76
C VAL A 70 9.64 -17.50 6.30
N SER A 71 9.73 -18.79 6.64
CA SER A 71 10.99 -19.39 7.12
C SER A 71 12.07 -19.38 6.06
N GLN A 72 11.73 -19.71 4.81
CA GLN A 72 12.65 -19.65 3.68
C GLN A 72 13.10 -18.21 3.41
N LEU A 73 12.14 -17.28 3.34
CA LEU A 73 12.43 -15.86 3.14
C LEU A 73 13.30 -15.28 4.28
N ALA A 74 13.03 -15.67 5.52
CA ALA A 74 13.77 -15.27 6.71
C ALA A 74 15.21 -15.79 6.72
N ALA A 75 15.42 -17.05 6.29
CA ALA A 75 16.74 -17.61 6.12
C ALA A 75 17.56 -16.82 5.07
N GLU A 76 16.95 -16.53 3.93
CA GLU A 76 17.60 -15.81 2.82
C GLU A 76 18.02 -14.38 3.22
N VAL A 77 17.12 -13.64 3.88
CA VAL A 77 17.42 -12.28 4.34
C VAL A 77 18.12 -12.23 5.70
N GLN A 78 18.43 -13.37 6.32
CA GLN A 78 19.07 -13.48 7.64
C GLN A 78 18.36 -12.65 8.74
N LEU A 79 17.03 -12.71 8.77
CA LEU A 79 16.21 -12.07 9.80
C LEU A 79 15.33 -13.11 10.51
N ARG A 80 14.79 -12.73 11.65
CA ARG A 80 13.84 -13.59 12.37
C ARG A 80 12.50 -13.70 11.63
N ASN A 81 11.87 -14.87 11.73
CA ASN A 81 10.54 -15.15 11.17
C ASN A 81 9.48 -14.13 11.59
N ASP A 82 9.52 -13.67 12.85
CA ASP A 82 8.56 -12.70 13.38
C ASP A 82 8.71 -11.30 12.73
N THR A 83 9.93 -10.92 12.37
CA THR A 83 10.22 -9.68 11.63
C THR A 83 9.76 -9.81 10.18
N VAL A 84 10.13 -10.88 9.50
CA VAL A 84 9.75 -11.11 8.10
C VAL A 84 8.24 -11.28 7.96
N GLY A 85 7.59 -12.02 8.85
CA GLY A 85 6.14 -12.18 8.84
C GLY A 85 5.38 -10.86 9.01
N ALA A 86 5.86 -9.96 9.87
CA ALA A 86 5.27 -8.64 10.04
C ALA A 86 5.44 -7.76 8.77
N VAL A 87 6.60 -7.85 8.11
CA VAL A 87 6.83 -7.14 6.83
C VAL A 87 5.97 -7.73 5.71
N ALA A 88 5.91 -9.06 5.60
CA ALA A 88 5.09 -9.75 4.60
C ALA A 88 3.60 -9.40 4.74
N GLY A 89 3.09 -9.29 5.97
CA GLY A 89 1.71 -8.83 6.20
C GLY A 89 1.46 -7.40 5.70
N PHE A 90 2.42 -6.48 5.87
CA PHE A 90 2.31 -5.14 5.30
C PHE A 90 2.38 -5.16 3.76
N LEU A 91 3.33 -5.91 3.18
CA LEU A 91 3.46 -6.04 1.72
C LEU A 91 2.22 -6.68 1.09
N GLN A 92 1.59 -7.62 1.79
CA GLN A 92 0.33 -8.23 1.39
C GLN A 92 -0.83 -7.22 1.42
N ALA A 93 -0.89 -6.36 2.44
CA ALA A 93 -1.89 -5.31 2.54
C ALA A 93 -1.80 -4.29 1.40
N VAL A 94 -0.58 -3.94 0.98
CA VAL A 94 -0.32 -3.05 -0.16
C VAL A 94 -0.56 -3.74 -1.52
N GLY A 95 -0.82 -5.05 -1.54
CA GLY A 95 -1.09 -5.80 -2.78
C GLY A 95 0.16 -6.30 -3.51
N LEU A 96 1.34 -6.23 -2.90
CA LEU A 96 2.58 -6.76 -3.48
C LEU A 96 2.72 -8.27 -3.31
N LEU A 97 2.15 -8.80 -2.21
CA LEU A 97 2.10 -10.23 -1.91
C LEU A 97 0.64 -10.70 -1.77
N ARG A 98 0.44 -12.00 -1.97
CA ARG A 98 -0.80 -12.71 -1.65
C ARG A 98 -0.49 -13.91 -0.76
N GLY A 99 -1.49 -14.38 -0.01
CA GLY A 99 -1.34 -15.47 0.94
C GLY A 99 -1.44 -15.00 2.39
N ALA A 100 -1.28 -15.95 3.31
CA ALA A 100 -1.43 -15.73 4.75
C ALA A 100 -0.75 -16.87 5.53
N ARG A 101 -0.72 -16.73 6.87
CA ARG A 101 -0.26 -17.77 7.79
C ARG A 101 1.15 -18.29 7.49
N GLY A 102 2.04 -17.39 7.08
CA GLY A 102 3.45 -17.71 6.87
C GLY A 102 3.78 -18.28 5.47
N ASN A 103 2.81 -18.35 4.55
CA ASN A 103 3.05 -18.71 3.16
C ASN A 103 2.55 -17.58 2.26
N TYR A 104 3.41 -17.10 1.38
CA TYR A 104 3.14 -15.97 0.50
C TYR A 104 3.60 -16.26 -0.92
N ALA A 105 2.97 -15.64 -1.89
CA ALA A 105 3.45 -15.57 -3.27
C ALA A 105 3.39 -14.11 -3.72
N LEU A 106 4.15 -13.74 -4.74
CA LEU A 106 3.97 -12.44 -5.36
C LEU A 106 2.62 -12.36 -6.06
N THR A 107 2.06 -11.14 -6.09
CA THR A 107 1.01 -10.82 -7.05
C THR A 107 1.63 -10.51 -8.40
N SER A 108 0.83 -10.52 -9.48
CA SER A 108 1.31 -10.09 -10.80
C SER A 108 1.84 -8.65 -10.78
N ALA A 109 1.20 -7.76 -9.99
CA ALA A 109 1.66 -6.39 -9.79
C ALA A 109 3.00 -6.34 -9.04
N GLY A 110 3.13 -7.12 -7.95
CA GLY A 110 4.38 -7.26 -7.21
C GLY A 110 5.52 -7.73 -8.10
N TRP A 111 5.27 -8.73 -8.95
CA TRP A 111 6.28 -9.26 -9.88
C TRP A 111 6.70 -8.22 -10.92
N ALA A 112 5.72 -7.55 -11.54
CA ALA A 112 6.00 -6.48 -12.51
C ALA A 112 6.84 -5.35 -11.91
N ILE A 113 6.56 -4.96 -10.65
CA ILE A 113 7.35 -3.95 -9.93
C ILE A 113 8.78 -4.45 -9.68
N ALA A 114 8.95 -5.69 -9.23
CA ALA A 114 10.27 -6.26 -8.93
C ALA A 114 11.13 -6.43 -10.20
N GLU A 115 10.55 -6.89 -11.31
CA GLU A 115 11.22 -6.99 -12.60
C GLU A 115 11.59 -5.61 -13.15
N MET A 116 10.65 -4.66 -13.11
CA MET A 116 10.92 -3.30 -13.56
C MET A 116 12.03 -2.67 -12.71
N HIS A 117 12.10 -2.94 -11.40
CA HIS A 117 13.13 -2.37 -10.53
C HIS A 117 14.55 -2.77 -10.95
N LYS A 118 14.73 -3.96 -11.54
CA LYS A 118 16.03 -4.41 -12.08
C LYS A 118 16.44 -3.61 -13.33
N GLN A 119 15.48 -3.05 -14.06
CA GLN A 119 15.69 -2.39 -15.35
C GLN A 119 15.72 -0.87 -15.20
N ASP A 120 14.71 -0.31 -14.52
CA ASP A 120 14.50 1.10 -14.29
C ASP A 120 13.78 1.31 -12.94
N GLU A 121 14.53 1.79 -11.95
CA GLU A 121 13.99 2.08 -10.62
C GLU A 121 12.86 3.12 -10.67
N THR A 122 12.94 4.11 -11.56
CA THR A 122 11.93 5.18 -11.66
C THR A 122 10.60 4.61 -12.14
N GLN A 123 10.62 3.77 -13.17
CA GLN A 123 9.42 3.09 -13.67
C GLN A 123 8.82 2.14 -12.63
N ALA A 124 9.66 1.41 -11.89
CA ALA A 124 9.19 0.55 -10.81
C ALA A 124 8.47 1.34 -9.71
N ARG A 125 8.97 2.52 -9.38
CA ARG A 125 8.34 3.43 -8.40
C ARG A 125 7.01 3.98 -8.91
N LEU A 126 6.84 4.21 -10.21
CA LEU A 126 5.55 4.58 -10.81
C LEU A 126 4.54 3.43 -10.73
N LEU A 127 4.97 2.20 -10.98
CA LEU A 127 4.11 1.01 -10.78
C LEU A 127 3.73 0.84 -9.30
N LEU A 128 4.67 1.08 -8.38
CA LEU A 128 4.42 1.07 -6.95
C LEU A 128 3.45 2.19 -6.52
N GLN A 129 3.51 3.37 -7.15
CA GLN A 129 2.59 4.48 -6.90
C GLN A 129 1.14 4.06 -7.11
N ALA A 130 0.85 3.32 -8.18
CA ALA A 130 -0.50 2.83 -8.46
C ALA A 130 -1.04 1.95 -7.33
N GLN A 131 -0.21 1.07 -6.76
CA GLN A 131 -0.61 0.21 -5.63
C GLN A 131 -0.94 1.02 -4.37
N PHE A 132 -0.15 2.07 -4.09
CA PHE A 132 -0.37 2.90 -2.90
C PHE A 132 -1.53 3.87 -3.03
N LEU A 133 -1.86 4.37 -4.23
CA LEU A 133 -2.97 5.30 -4.44
C LEU A 133 -4.34 4.67 -4.09
N GLU A 134 -4.46 3.35 -4.25
CA GLU A 134 -5.68 2.59 -3.91
C GLU A 134 -5.71 2.15 -2.44
N HIS A 135 -4.61 2.32 -1.71
CA HIS A 135 -4.45 1.87 -0.34
C HIS A 135 -4.80 2.99 0.67
N TRP A 136 -5.24 2.62 1.87
CA TRP A 136 -5.72 3.56 2.91
C TRP A 136 -4.77 4.75 3.23
N PRO A 137 -3.42 4.62 3.22
CA PRO A 137 -2.53 5.71 3.56
C PRO A 137 -2.64 6.88 2.61
N ALA A 138 -3.04 6.69 1.35
CA ALA A 138 -3.13 7.79 0.41
C ALA A 138 -4.19 8.82 0.86
N ALA A 139 -5.40 8.37 1.18
CA ALA A 139 -6.47 9.25 1.66
C ALA A 139 -6.07 9.98 2.96
N SER A 140 -5.58 9.23 3.97
CA SER A 140 -5.15 9.83 5.24
C SER A 140 -3.95 10.78 5.08
N THR A 141 -3.04 10.50 4.14
CA THR A 141 -1.89 11.37 3.85
C THR A 141 -2.34 12.68 3.22
N LEU A 142 -3.30 12.63 2.30
CA LEU A 142 -3.84 13.83 1.67
C LEU A 142 -4.49 14.75 2.72
N GLU A 143 -5.29 14.19 3.63
CA GLU A 143 -5.89 14.95 4.74
C GLU A 143 -4.83 15.58 5.66
N CYS A 144 -3.77 14.82 5.99
CA CYS A 144 -2.70 15.30 6.86
C CYS A 144 -1.81 16.39 6.23
N LEU A 145 -1.87 16.54 4.90
CA LEU A 145 -1.05 17.45 4.09
C LEU A 145 -1.83 18.66 3.54
N HIS A 146 -3.00 18.97 4.10
CA HIS A 146 -3.79 20.15 3.72
C HIS A 146 -2.95 21.45 3.75
N ASP A 147 -2.11 21.62 4.77
CA ASP A 147 -1.24 22.80 4.95
C ASP A 147 0.24 22.51 4.59
N ALA A 148 0.47 21.72 3.53
CA ALA A 148 1.82 21.40 3.08
C ALA A 148 2.64 22.65 2.66
N PRO A 149 3.98 22.64 2.79
CA PRO A 149 4.83 21.51 3.21
C PRO A 149 4.88 21.31 4.74
N VAL A 150 4.91 20.04 5.19
CA VAL A 150 4.93 19.67 6.63
C VAL A 150 6.22 18.94 6.99
N ASP A 151 6.83 19.22 8.15
CA ASP A 151 7.95 18.43 8.67
C ASP A 151 7.61 16.93 8.78
N GLN A 152 8.52 16.07 8.29
CA GLN A 152 8.38 14.62 8.32
C GLN A 152 8.02 14.05 9.70
N LYS A 153 8.60 14.56 10.80
CA LYS A 153 8.24 14.06 12.15
C LYS A 153 6.81 14.42 12.53
N THR A 154 6.38 15.61 12.15
CA THR A 154 5.01 16.07 12.38
C THR A 154 4.00 15.28 11.56
N LEU A 155 4.25 15.06 10.27
CA LEU A 155 3.42 14.18 9.45
C LEU A 155 3.39 12.75 10.00
N GLY A 156 4.54 12.22 10.43
CA GLY A 156 4.64 10.85 10.95
C GLY A 156 3.80 10.65 12.20
N ARG A 157 3.73 11.66 13.08
CA ARG A 157 2.83 11.65 14.24
C ARG A 157 1.35 11.71 13.83
N ARG A 158 0.99 12.56 12.86
CA ARG A 158 -0.39 12.66 12.36
C ARG A 158 -0.88 11.34 11.78
N LEU A 159 -0.09 10.73 10.88
CA LEU A 159 -0.40 9.44 10.28
C LEU A 159 -0.46 8.31 11.29
N HIS A 160 0.37 8.35 12.35
CA HIS A 160 0.38 7.31 13.37
C HIS A 160 -0.76 7.39 14.38
N LYS A 161 -1.43 8.55 14.54
CA LYS A 161 -2.36 8.84 15.65
C LYS A 161 -3.40 7.73 15.86
N ASP A 162 -3.86 7.10 14.78
CA ASP A 162 -4.92 6.08 14.80
C ASP A 162 -4.40 4.68 14.44
N LEU A 163 -3.07 4.47 14.43
CA LEU A 163 -2.44 3.21 14.04
C LEU A 163 -1.82 2.47 15.22
N PRO A 164 -1.95 1.14 15.29
CA PRO A 164 -1.35 0.36 16.36
C PRO A 164 0.19 0.30 16.26
N GLY A 165 0.86 0.34 17.42
CA GLY A 165 2.29 0.07 17.55
C GLY A 165 3.12 1.30 17.94
N LYS A 166 4.42 1.28 17.63
CA LYS A 166 5.36 2.35 18.00
C LYS A 166 5.31 3.52 17.02
N SER A 167 5.53 4.74 17.51
CA SER A 167 5.52 5.96 16.70
C SER A 167 6.48 5.95 15.51
N ARG A 168 7.55 5.14 15.58
CA ARG A 168 8.51 4.94 14.48
C ARG A 168 7.85 4.40 13.21
N ARG A 169 6.72 3.69 13.32
CA ARG A 169 5.96 3.15 12.18
C ARG A 169 5.40 4.26 11.29
N GLY A 170 5.02 5.41 11.85
CA GLY A 170 4.57 6.57 11.07
C GLY A 170 5.69 7.12 10.19
N LEU A 171 6.92 7.20 10.70
CA LEU A 171 8.08 7.60 9.90
C LEU A 171 8.39 6.59 8.79
N TYR A 172 8.28 5.29 9.09
CA TYR A 172 8.50 4.24 8.09
C TYR A 172 7.44 4.24 7.01
N LEU A 173 6.18 4.56 7.37
CA LEU A 173 5.13 4.77 6.39
C LEU A 173 5.47 5.93 5.46
N ILE A 174 5.99 7.04 5.96
CA ILE A 174 6.44 8.16 5.10
C ILE A 174 7.55 7.71 4.15
N GLU A 175 8.54 6.96 4.61
CA GLU A 175 9.60 6.45 3.71
C GLU A 175 9.03 5.55 2.59
N TRP A 176 8.01 4.75 2.88
CA TRP A 176 7.29 3.98 1.86
C TRP A 176 6.49 4.88 0.91
N LEU A 177 5.83 5.92 1.40
CA LEU A 177 5.09 6.89 0.58
C LEU A 177 6.02 7.70 -0.33
N VAL A 178 7.22 8.08 0.15
CA VAL A 178 8.27 8.72 -0.66
C VAL A 178 8.77 7.74 -1.72
N ARG A 179 9.05 6.48 -1.36
CA ARG A 179 9.46 5.44 -2.32
C ARG A 179 8.40 5.24 -3.40
N ALA A 180 7.13 5.20 -3.03
CA ALA A 180 6.00 5.05 -3.94
C ALA A 180 5.58 6.36 -4.65
N LEU A 181 6.34 7.46 -4.51
CA LEU A 181 6.04 8.75 -5.15
C LEU A 181 4.64 9.32 -4.79
N ILE A 182 4.10 8.94 -3.64
CA ILE A 182 2.83 9.48 -3.13
C ILE A 182 3.05 10.86 -2.50
N VAL A 183 4.22 11.04 -1.89
CA VAL A 183 4.67 12.32 -1.35
C VAL A 183 6.07 12.62 -1.84
N GLN A 184 6.42 13.90 -1.83
CA GLN A 184 7.76 14.40 -2.14
C GLN A 184 8.43 14.87 -0.85
N ARG A 185 9.75 14.73 -0.77
CA ARG A 185 10.56 15.20 0.35
C ARG A 185 11.60 16.18 -0.17
N ASP A 186 11.61 17.39 0.36
CA ASP A 186 12.61 18.41 0.04
C ASP A 186 13.95 18.16 0.78
N SER A 187 14.95 18.97 0.47
CA SER A 187 16.27 18.91 1.13
C SER A 187 16.22 19.25 2.63
N ALA A 188 15.16 19.93 3.09
CA ALA A 188 14.91 20.28 4.48
C ALA A 188 14.03 19.24 5.21
N MET A 189 13.81 18.06 4.60
CA MET A 189 12.98 16.96 5.15
C MET A 189 11.50 17.34 5.36
N ARG A 190 11.00 18.33 4.62
CA ARG A 190 9.58 18.67 4.57
C ARG A 190 8.88 17.89 3.46
N ILE A 191 7.63 17.54 3.74
CA ILE A 191 6.81 16.63 2.93
C ILE A 191 5.67 17.40 2.27
N SER A 192 5.53 17.20 0.97
CA SER A 192 4.45 17.75 0.13
C SER A 192 3.73 16.62 -0.62
N PRO A 193 2.43 16.78 -0.93
CA PRO A 193 1.70 15.79 -1.71
C PRO A 193 2.25 15.74 -3.15
N SER A 194 2.26 14.55 -3.76
CA SER A 194 2.56 14.47 -5.20
C SER A 194 1.35 14.89 -6.04
N ALA A 195 1.60 15.25 -7.31
CA ALA A 195 0.52 15.55 -8.26
C ALA A 195 -0.47 14.38 -8.41
N ALA A 196 0.02 13.13 -8.35
CA ALA A 196 -0.82 11.94 -8.43
C ALA A 196 -1.76 11.82 -7.22
N LEU A 197 -1.28 12.14 -6.02
CA LEU A 197 -2.08 12.15 -4.80
C LEU A 197 -3.15 13.25 -4.83
N LEU A 198 -2.81 14.46 -5.30
CA LEU A 198 -3.77 15.54 -5.48
C LEU A 198 -4.86 15.16 -6.50
N ALA A 199 -4.46 14.50 -7.59
CA ALA A 199 -5.38 14.05 -8.64
C ALA A 199 -6.28 12.88 -8.19
N SER A 200 -5.83 12.01 -7.28
CA SER A 200 -6.70 10.97 -6.70
C SER A 200 -7.73 11.58 -5.76
N GLY A 201 -7.35 12.54 -4.93
CA GLY A 201 -8.27 13.26 -4.03
C GLY A 201 -9.43 13.96 -4.75
N ARG A 202 -9.13 14.64 -5.87
CA ARG A 202 -10.16 15.32 -6.68
C ARG A 202 -11.18 14.34 -7.27
N ARG A 203 -10.73 13.15 -7.70
CA ARG A 203 -11.63 12.11 -8.25
C ARG A 203 -12.61 11.60 -7.19
N SER A 204 -12.14 11.39 -5.96
CA SER A 204 -12.99 10.96 -4.85
C SER A 204 -14.01 12.01 -4.42
N ALA A 205 -13.65 13.31 -4.43
CA ALA A 205 -14.58 14.40 -4.08
C ALA A 205 -15.73 14.54 -5.09
N THR A 206 -15.48 14.27 -6.38
CA THR A 206 -16.52 14.35 -7.43
C THR A 206 -17.47 13.15 -7.46
N ALA A 207 -17.20 12.08 -6.71
CA ALA A 207 -18.05 10.88 -6.66
C ALA A 207 -19.22 10.99 -5.65
N SER A 208 -19.26 12.04 -4.82
CA SER A 208 -20.24 12.20 -3.74
C SER A 208 -21.21 13.38 -3.94
N GLY A 209 -21.21 14.03 -5.11
CA GLY A 209 -22.15 15.10 -5.46
C GLY A 209 -23.10 14.67 -6.59
N PRO A 210 -24.31 15.26 -6.70
CA PRO A 210 -25.18 15.01 -7.84
C PRO A 210 -24.42 15.39 -9.12
N GLU A 211 -24.31 14.42 -10.02
CA GLU A 211 -23.54 14.44 -11.25
C GLU A 211 -23.72 15.77 -12.03
N PRO A 212 -22.72 16.67 -12.02
CA PRO A 212 -22.66 17.69 -13.05
C PRO A 212 -22.19 16.96 -14.30
N GLN A 213 -23.00 17.00 -15.35
CA GLN A 213 -22.65 16.54 -16.69
C GLN A 213 -21.20 16.91 -17.00
N ARG A 214 -20.32 15.90 -17.01
CA ARG A 214 -18.93 16.05 -17.44
C ARG A 214 -18.95 16.40 -18.93
N MET A 215 -18.94 17.69 -19.25
CA MET A 215 -18.17 18.13 -20.40
C MET A 215 -16.74 17.68 -20.11
N ALA A 216 -16.29 16.65 -20.82
CA ALA A 216 -14.91 16.24 -20.82
C ALA A 216 -14.09 17.39 -21.40
N GLU A 217 -13.64 18.30 -20.55
CA GLU A 217 -12.47 19.10 -20.86
C GLU A 217 -11.30 18.12 -20.92
N GLN A 218 -11.10 17.57 -22.12
CA GLN A 218 -9.88 16.92 -22.51
C GLN A 218 -8.79 17.97 -22.31
N GLY A 219 -8.12 17.95 -21.16
CA GLY A 219 -7.08 18.92 -20.84
C GLY A 219 -6.05 18.93 -21.95
N THR A 220 -6.07 20.00 -22.74
CA THR A 220 -5.13 20.20 -23.84
C THR A 220 -3.83 20.72 -23.27
N LEU A 221 -2.74 19.98 -23.49
CA LEU A 221 -1.39 20.42 -23.17
C LEU A 221 -0.86 21.14 -24.41
N MET A 222 -0.71 22.46 -24.34
CA MET A 222 -0.29 23.27 -25.51
C MET A 222 -1.19 23.07 -26.74
N GLY A 223 -2.51 22.95 -26.51
CA GLY A 223 -3.49 22.72 -27.58
C GLY A 223 -3.59 21.27 -28.07
N MET A 224 -2.78 20.34 -27.54
CA MET A 224 -2.82 18.92 -27.92
C MET A 224 -3.56 18.07 -26.89
N THR A 225 -4.39 17.15 -27.37
CA THR A 225 -5.03 16.13 -26.54
C THR A 225 -4.03 15.06 -26.09
N ARG A 226 -4.42 14.28 -25.08
CA ARG A 226 -3.58 13.22 -24.51
C ARG A 226 -3.24 12.11 -25.53
N ASP A 227 -4.15 11.83 -26.45
CA ASP A 227 -3.94 10.80 -27.47
C ASP A 227 -3.04 11.31 -28.60
N GLU A 228 -3.13 12.60 -28.93
CA GLU A 228 -2.19 13.25 -29.86
C GLU A 228 -0.76 13.23 -29.31
N LEU A 229 -0.57 13.57 -28.03
CA LEU A 229 0.74 13.49 -27.36
C LEU A 229 1.37 12.09 -27.44
N ARG A 230 0.56 11.04 -27.27
CA ARG A 230 1.02 9.64 -27.32
C ARG A 230 1.42 9.20 -28.71
N SER A 231 0.84 9.82 -29.74
CA SER A 231 1.14 9.52 -31.14
C SER A 231 2.37 10.28 -31.68
N LEU A 232 2.95 11.21 -30.90
CA LEU A 232 4.07 12.02 -31.36
C LEU A 232 5.36 11.19 -31.50
N PRO A 233 6.15 11.42 -32.57
CA PRO A 233 7.51 10.92 -32.65
C PRO A 233 8.36 11.41 -31.46
N PRO A 234 9.31 10.60 -30.95
CA PRO A 234 10.05 10.90 -29.72
C PRO A 234 10.69 12.30 -29.68
N ARG A 235 11.24 12.77 -30.82
CA ARG A 235 11.85 14.11 -30.91
C ARG A 235 10.85 15.25 -30.68
N LYS A 236 9.61 15.10 -31.14
CA LYS A 236 8.56 16.10 -30.94
C LYS A 236 8.00 16.06 -29.53
N TYR A 237 7.88 14.86 -28.96
CA TYR A 237 7.47 14.69 -27.57
C TYR A 237 8.47 15.35 -26.60
N ILE A 238 9.78 15.15 -26.82
CA ILE A 238 10.83 15.80 -26.02
C ILE A 238 10.73 17.32 -26.12
N ALA A 239 10.57 17.88 -27.32
CA ALA A 239 10.42 19.33 -27.49
C ALA A 239 9.22 19.92 -26.74
N VAL A 240 8.10 19.18 -26.67
CA VAL A 240 6.92 19.60 -25.88
C VAL A 240 7.24 19.57 -24.38
N LEU A 241 7.97 18.57 -23.89
CA LEU A 241 8.40 18.50 -22.50
C LEU A 241 9.38 19.63 -22.14
N ASP A 242 10.31 19.96 -23.03
CA ASP A 242 11.26 21.06 -22.82
C ASP A 242 10.55 22.42 -22.74
N GLN A 243 9.53 22.63 -23.60
CA GLN A 243 8.70 23.84 -23.56
C GLN A 243 7.86 23.93 -22.28
N LEU A 244 7.37 22.80 -21.76
CA LEU A 244 6.71 22.75 -20.46
C LEU A 244 7.65 23.07 -19.31
N ALA A 245 8.86 22.51 -19.32
CA ALA A 245 9.87 22.80 -18.32
C ALA A 245 10.24 24.31 -18.33
N ALA A 246 10.35 24.91 -19.52
CA ALA A 246 10.60 26.35 -19.66
C ALA A 246 9.44 27.21 -19.15
N LEU A 247 8.19 26.81 -19.39
CA LEU A 247 7.01 27.51 -18.87
C LEU A 247 6.89 27.44 -17.36
N VAL A 248 7.17 26.28 -16.77
CA VAL A 248 7.18 26.10 -15.31
C VAL A 248 8.33 26.89 -14.66
N ALA A 249 9.45 27.08 -15.36
CA ALA A 249 10.55 27.91 -14.87
C ALA A 249 10.25 29.42 -14.89
N LEU A 250 9.28 29.86 -15.71
CA LEU A 250 8.87 31.27 -15.83
C LEU A 250 7.79 31.69 -14.81
N ASP A 251 7.11 30.73 -14.19
CA ASP A 251 6.12 30.96 -13.14
C ASP A 251 6.39 30.04 -11.94
N PRO A 252 7.42 30.35 -11.12
CA PRO A 252 7.66 29.63 -9.88
C PRO A 252 6.61 30.09 -8.86
N ALA A 253 5.46 29.41 -8.86
CA ALA A 253 4.49 29.50 -7.76
C ALA A 253 5.10 29.06 -6.43
#